data_AF-A0A9W8VKT3-F1
#
_entry.id   AF-A0A9W8VKT3-F1
#
_cell.length_a   1.000
_cell.length_b   1.000
_cell.length_c   1.000
_cell.angle_alpha   90.00
_cell.angle_beta   90.00
_cell.angle_gamma   90.00
#
_symmetry.space_group_name_H-M   'P 1'
#
loop_
_entity.id
_entity.type
_entity.pdbx_description
1 polymer ?
#
loop_
_entity_poly.entity_id
_entity_poly.type
_entity_poly.pdbx_seq_one_letter_code
_entity_poly.pdbx_strand_id
1 'polypeptide(L)'
;MTAQLILRLDQKQRQITITSEEAEARHQEVNNKFAAAATILLFSLCENISTLYLGEALFDEMLIGYMLSTNYRQIKLPGIRKLQHVRLITSALSDETSYGTIEILQYLQLIHRLPALESVTLEAIQEYQANRYFFVPRTGNMKKLEITHCDISGHLLAIIISIPKTLEELKLSLGGLRYTDGGRPLVRPHQIAKALAAQKGSLRALDIDLDFVVQDTINKWWDSSEDNDNDNGGTESDFDDYGRDRLASDRAIGSKHEIGISEAKEYGRTIGSLHDFSHLAHLSISVITLLGSYDNYEPPYRLLKPPPFRLVDALPPSLEYLCIYGYIRGQNPDTDDHIDELLAKKGEKLPKLQIIKGVDEHVPSMRDVFGTDDEPDVDNLYQRKTLDLDWKPV
;
A
#
# COMPACT_ATOMS: atom_id res chain seq x y z
N MET A 1 27.39 -21.24 15.38
CA MET A 1 26.96 -20.18 16.32
C MET A 1 25.47 -19.87 16.14
N THR A 2 25.01 -19.55 14.92
CA THR A 2 23.62 -19.19 14.63
C THR A 2 22.58 -20.26 15.00
N ALA A 3 22.82 -21.55 14.70
CA ALA A 3 21.89 -22.63 15.05
C ALA A 3 21.69 -22.81 16.57
N GLN A 4 22.78 -22.68 17.35
CA GLN A 4 22.68 -22.73 18.82
C GLN A 4 21.96 -21.52 19.38
N LEU A 5 22.20 -20.32 18.83
CA LEU A 5 21.48 -19.10 19.21
C LEU A 5 19.97 -19.26 18.96
N ILE A 6 19.58 -19.73 17.77
CA ILE A 6 18.18 -20.01 17.42
C ILE A 6 17.54 -20.98 18.42
N LEU A 7 18.20 -22.09 18.74
CA LEU A 7 17.69 -23.07 19.68
C LEU A 7 17.48 -22.50 21.10
N ARG A 8 18.36 -21.58 21.54
CA ARG A 8 18.19 -20.89 22.83
C ARG A 8 17.08 -19.83 22.80
N LEU A 9 16.89 -19.16 21.66
CA LEU A 9 15.79 -18.22 21.47
C LEU A 9 14.43 -18.94 21.49
N ASP A 10 14.32 -20.08 20.82
CA ASP A 10 13.11 -20.94 20.86
C ASP A 10 12.77 -21.38 22.30
N GLN A 11 13.78 -21.84 23.06
CA GLN A 11 13.58 -22.19 24.48
C GLN A 11 13.06 -21.02 25.31
N LYS A 12 13.59 -19.81 25.10
CA LYS A 12 13.15 -18.61 25.81
C LYS A 12 11.76 -18.17 25.37
N GLN A 13 11.43 -18.26 24.08
CA GLN A 13 10.09 -17.97 23.56
C GLN A 13 9.04 -18.85 24.25
N ARG A 14 9.27 -20.17 24.32
CA ARG A 14 8.37 -21.10 25.02
C ARG A 14 8.19 -20.76 26.49
N GLN A 15 9.22 -20.27 27.18
CA GLN A 15 9.11 -19.84 28.57
C GLN A 15 8.24 -18.60 28.74
N ILE A 16 8.30 -17.65 27.79
CA ILE A 16 7.50 -16.41 27.84
C ILE A 16 6.01 -16.73 27.69
N THR A 17 5.65 -17.71 26.85
CA THR A 17 4.25 -18.10 26.61
C THR A 17 3.57 -18.78 27.82
N ILE A 18 4.32 -19.18 28.86
CA ILE A 18 3.81 -20.01 29.97
C ILE A 18 3.48 -19.20 31.26
N THR A 19 3.88 -17.92 31.37
CA THR A 19 3.78 -17.12 32.61
C THR A 19 2.42 -16.41 32.81
N SER A 20 1.93 -16.28 34.06
CA SER A 20 0.58 -15.83 34.45
C SER A 20 0.41 -14.33 34.77
N GLU A 21 -0.86 -13.88 34.75
CA GLU A 21 -1.41 -12.51 34.82
C GLU A 21 -0.75 -11.49 35.77
N GLU A 22 -0.52 -11.77 37.06
CA GLU A 22 -0.03 -10.72 37.98
C GLU A 22 1.49 -10.46 37.92
N ALA A 23 2.26 -11.37 37.31
CA ALA A 23 3.70 -11.19 37.07
C ALA A 23 3.98 -10.45 35.74
N GLU A 24 2.96 -10.17 34.93
CA GLU A 24 3.10 -9.84 33.51
C GLU A 24 3.77 -8.50 33.24
N ALA A 25 3.39 -7.40 33.90
CA ALA A 25 3.84 -6.06 33.47
C ALA A 25 5.37 -5.86 33.52
N ARG A 26 6.02 -6.23 34.63
CA ARG A 26 7.48 -6.09 34.80
C ARG A 26 8.25 -7.12 33.97
N HIS A 27 7.71 -8.32 33.80
CA HIS A 27 8.32 -9.32 32.91
C HIS A 27 8.15 -8.95 31.44
N GLN A 28 7.07 -8.27 31.06
CA GLN A 28 6.80 -7.83 29.71
C GLN A 28 7.84 -6.81 29.25
N GLU A 29 8.14 -5.79 30.06
CA GLU A 29 9.18 -4.81 29.72
C GLU A 29 10.56 -5.48 29.51
N VAL A 30 10.92 -6.41 30.41
CA VAL A 30 12.19 -7.15 30.31
C VAL A 30 12.21 -8.09 29.11
N ASN A 31 11.10 -8.75 28.81
CA ASN A 31 10.96 -9.64 27.65
C ASN A 31 11.04 -8.84 26.34
N ASN A 32 10.45 -7.64 26.28
CA ASN A 32 10.55 -6.75 25.12
C ASN A 32 12.00 -6.31 24.89
N LYS A 33 12.72 -5.87 25.94
CA LYS A 33 14.15 -5.51 25.85
C LYS A 33 15.01 -6.70 25.44
N PHE A 34 14.71 -7.89 25.98
CA PHE A 34 15.39 -9.13 25.57
C PHE A 34 15.15 -9.44 24.08
N ALA A 35 13.90 -9.36 23.62
CA ALA A 35 13.54 -9.62 22.23
C ALA A 35 14.22 -8.62 21.27
N ALA A 36 14.28 -7.34 21.64
CA ALA A 36 15.00 -6.31 20.89
C ALA A 36 16.50 -6.62 20.79
N ALA A 37 17.15 -6.92 21.92
CA ALA A 37 18.57 -7.28 21.95
C ALA A 37 18.86 -8.56 21.14
N ALA A 38 18.02 -9.59 21.28
CA ALA A 38 18.12 -10.82 20.50
C ALA A 38 17.99 -10.55 19.00
N THR A 39 17.03 -9.71 18.60
CA THR A 39 16.83 -9.32 17.19
C THR A 39 18.05 -8.58 16.64
N ILE A 40 18.61 -7.64 17.40
CA ILE A 40 19.84 -6.93 17.01
C ILE A 40 21.01 -7.89 16.83
N LEU A 41 21.18 -8.87 17.72
CA LEU A 41 22.20 -9.90 17.60
C LEU A 41 21.97 -10.75 16.34
N LEU A 42 20.73 -11.17 16.07
CA LEU A 42 20.40 -11.91 14.85
C LEU A 42 20.72 -11.10 13.59
N PHE A 43 20.30 -9.83 13.52
CA PHE A 43 20.58 -8.95 12.39
C PHE A 43 22.08 -8.69 12.20
N SER A 44 22.85 -8.67 13.30
CA SER A 44 24.30 -8.45 13.25
C SER A 44 25.07 -9.70 12.80
N LEU A 45 24.56 -10.89 13.12
CA LEU A 45 25.28 -12.16 12.94
C LEU A 45 24.77 -12.99 11.75
N CYS A 46 23.58 -12.70 11.24
CA CYS A 46 22.94 -13.47 10.18
C CYS A 46 22.92 -12.66 8.88
N GLU A 47 23.91 -12.89 8.01
CA GLU A 47 24.04 -12.12 6.76
C GLU A 47 23.04 -12.51 5.66
N ASN A 48 22.29 -13.59 5.85
CA ASN A 48 21.42 -14.18 4.82
C ASN A 48 19.92 -13.98 5.10
N ILE A 49 19.56 -13.01 5.96
CA ILE A 49 18.16 -12.64 6.17
C ILE A 49 17.66 -11.96 4.89
N SER A 50 16.80 -12.64 4.13
CA SER A 50 16.18 -12.13 2.90
C SER A 50 14.75 -11.64 3.12
N THR A 51 14.07 -12.13 4.15
CA THR A 51 12.67 -11.81 4.44
C THR A 51 12.51 -11.40 5.90
N LEU A 52 11.78 -10.32 6.15
CA LEU A 52 11.49 -9.80 7.48
C LEU A 52 9.99 -9.52 7.62
N TYR A 53 9.40 -10.05 8.68
CA TYR A 53 8.04 -9.74 9.09
C TYR A 53 8.11 -8.75 10.24
N LEU A 54 7.41 -7.62 10.12
CA LEU A 54 7.34 -6.59 11.14
C LEU A 54 5.89 -6.48 11.60
N GLY A 55 5.63 -6.96 12.82
CA GLY A 55 4.33 -6.84 13.47
C GLY A 55 4.13 -5.45 14.08
N GLU A 56 2.91 -5.19 14.55
CA GLU A 56 2.63 -4.11 15.49
C GLU A 56 3.55 -4.22 16.73
N ALA A 57 3.79 -3.09 17.39
CA ALA A 57 4.58 -2.99 18.61
C ALA A 57 6.11 -3.05 18.49
N LEU A 58 6.69 -2.57 17.37
CA LEU A 58 8.08 -2.08 17.38
C LEU A 58 8.18 -0.79 18.23
N PHE A 59 8.26 -0.95 19.55
CA PHE A 59 8.39 0.17 20.49
C PHE A 59 9.79 0.30 21.10
N ASP A 60 10.67 -0.68 20.87
CA ASP A 60 12.00 -0.66 21.47
C ASP A 60 12.95 0.27 20.69
N GLU A 61 13.32 1.37 21.33
CA GLU A 61 14.21 2.40 20.77
C GLU A 61 15.57 1.84 20.35
N MET A 62 16.06 0.77 20.98
CA MET A 62 17.34 0.15 20.63
C MET A 62 17.26 -0.54 19.28
N LEU A 63 16.20 -1.33 19.05
CA LEU A 63 15.98 -1.99 17.77
C LEU A 63 15.71 -0.99 16.65
N ILE A 64 14.86 0.01 16.91
CA ILE A 64 14.59 1.12 15.97
C ILE A 64 15.89 1.83 15.61
N GLY A 65 16.68 2.23 16.61
CA GLY A 65 17.96 2.91 16.42
C GLY A 65 18.96 2.07 15.62
N TYR A 66 19.02 0.77 15.87
CA TYR A 66 19.88 -0.15 15.11
C TYR A 66 19.45 -0.28 13.64
N MET A 67 18.15 -0.45 13.37
CA MET A 67 17.63 -0.57 12.01
C MET A 67 17.86 0.73 11.23
N LEU A 68 17.58 1.89 11.83
CA LEU A 68 17.90 3.20 11.25
C LEU A 68 19.39 3.33 10.94
N SER A 69 20.25 3.04 11.91
CA SER A 69 21.70 3.13 11.74
C SER A 69 22.20 2.21 10.61
N THR A 70 21.55 1.05 10.43
CA THR A 70 21.84 0.14 9.32
C THR A 70 21.36 0.71 7.98
N ASN A 71 20.12 1.20 7.93
CA ASN A 71 19.49 1.76 6.72
C ASN A 71 20.25 2.99 6.19
N TYR A 72 20.69 3.88 7.10
CA TYR A 72 21.48 5.08 6.78
C TYR A 72 22.99 4.82 6.71
N ARG A 73 23.43 3.55 6.72
CA ARG A 73 24.84 3.13 6.57
C ARG A 73 25.79 3.71 7.64
N GLN A 74 25.27 3.99 8.82
CA GLN A 74 26.05 4.45 9.97
C GLN A 74 26.82 3.29 10.64
N ILE A 75 26.41 2.04 10.40
CA ILE A 75 27.07 0.83 10.88
C ILE A 75 27.78 0.09 9.72
N LYS A 76 29.01 -0.38 9.97
CA LYS A 76 29.88 -1.07 9.00
C LYS A 76 29.66 -2.59 8.88
N LEU A 77 28.95 -3.20 9.83
CA LEU A 77 28.67 -4.63 9.89
C LEU A 77 27.71 -5.09 8.77
N PRO A 78 27.70 -6.39 8.41
CA PRO A 78 26.90 -6.93 7.30
C PRO A 78 25.41 -6.67 7.44
N GLY A 79 24.88 -6.54 8.66
CA GLY A 79 23.51 -6.09 8.97
C GLY A 79 22.42 -6.78 8.13
N ILE A 80 21.28 -6.11 7.99
CA ILE A 80 20.16 -6.55 7.14
C ILE A 80 20.32 -6.12 5.66
N ARG A 81 21.56 -6.07 5.13
CA ARG A 81 21.82 -5.52 3.78
C ARG A 81 21.32 -6.41 2.63
N LYS A 82 21.15 -7.72 2.86
CA LYS A 82 20.58 -8.68 1.89
C LYS A 82 19.06 -8.83 2.02
N LEU A 83 18.41 -8.02 2.87
CA LEU A 83 16.98 -8.05 3.04
C LEU A 83 16.29 -7.62 1.73
N GLN A 84 15.48 -8.51 1.19
CA GLN A 84 14.78 -8.36 -0.09
C GLN A 84 13.29 -8.09 0.10
N HIS A 85 12.67 -8.77 1.08
CA HIS A 85 11.23 -8.75 1.26
C HIS A 85 10.88 -8.33 2.68
N VAL A 86 10.04 -7.31 2.80
CA VAL A 86 9.49 -6.89 4.10
C VAL A 86 7.98 -6.99 4.06
N ARG A 87 7.38 -7.62 5.08
CA ARG A 87 5.93 -7.68 5.26
C ARG A 87 5.56 -7.02 6.57
N LEU A 88 4.77 -5.95 6.49
CA LEU A 88 4.14 -5.31 7.65
C LEU A 88 2.83 -6.05 7.91
N ILE A 89 2.72 -6.66 9.08
CA ILE A 89 1.63 -7.57 9.42
C ILE A 89 0.98 -7.17 10.74
N THR A 90 -0.24 -7.63 10.95
CA THR A 90 -0.88 -7.50 12.25
C THR A 90 -0.20 -8.38 13.29
N SER A 91 -0.27 -8.00 14.57
CA SER A 91 0.26 -8.80 15.68
C SER A 91 -0.86 -9.52 16.44
N ALA A 92 -0.49 -10.35 17.42
CA ALA A 92 -1.44 -10.97 18.34
C ALA A 92 -2.19 -9.95 19.24
N LEU A 93 -1.81 -8.68 19.20
CA LEU A 93 -2.52 -7.60 19.90
C LEU A 93 -3.80 -7.17 19.17
N SER A 94 -3.89 -7.43 17.88
CA SER A 94 -5.04 -7.04 17.07
C SER A 94 -5.99 -8.21 16.88
N ASP A 95 -7.28 -7.92 17.07
CA ASP A 95 -8.35 -8.86 16.77
C ASP A 95 -8.32 -9.26 15.28
N GLU A 96 -8.70 -10.50 14.98
CA GLU A 96 -8.66 -11.03 13.62
C GLU A 96 -9.63 -10.29 12.67
N THR A 97 -10.67 -9.64 13.22
CA THR A 97 -11.70 -8.93 12.48
C THR A 97 -11.40 -7.44 12.26
N SER A 98 -10.38 -6.89 12.93
CA SER A 98 -10.07 -5.45 12.95
C SER A 98 -8.64 -5.15 12.50
N TYR A 99 -8.43 -4.08 11.74
CA TYR A 99 -7.10 -3.73 11.25
C TYR A 99 -6.07 -3.50 12.38
N GLY A 100 -4.82 -3.86 12.11
CA GLY A 100 -3.69 -3.55 12.98
C GLY A 100 -3.18 -2.12 12.82
N THR A 101 -2.99 -1.39 13.92
CA THR A 101 -2.52 0.01 13.84
C THR A 101 -1.01 0.11 13.89
N ILE A 102 -0.40 0.70 12.86
CA ILE A 102 1.05 0.98 12.83
C ILE A 102 1.37 2.37 12.27
N GLU A 103 2.50 2.94 12.71
CA GLU A 103 3.08 4.15 12.12
C GLU A 103 3.80 3.81 10.80
N ILE A 104 3.05 3.63 9.71
CA ILE A 104 3.55 3.10 8.42
C ILE A 104 4.82 3.83 7.94
N LEU A 105 4.82 5.17 7.95
CA LEU A 105 5.97 5.95 7.49
C LEU A 105 7.21 5.76 8.36
N GLN A 106 7.04 5.55 9.67
CA GLN A 106 8.16 5.22 10.55
C GLN A 106 8.78 3.88 10.15
N TYR A 107 7.97 2.86 9.89
CA TYR A 107 8.43 1.52 9.51
C TYR A 107 9.14 1.55 8.15
N LEU A 108 8.60 2.28 7.17
CA LEU A 108 9.26 2.46 5.88
C LEU A 108 10.61 3.21 6.03
N GLN A 109 10.72 4.17 6.96
CA GLN A 109 11.98 4.84 7.26
C GLN A 109 13.07 3.87 7.77
N LEU A 110 12.68 2.75 8.41
CA LEU A 110 13.63 1.74 8.90
C LEU A 110 14.30 0.94 7.78
N ILE A 111 13.70 0.88 6.58
CA ILE A 111 14.10 -0.09 5.54
C ILE A 111 14.34 0.52 4.15
N HIS A 112 13.81 1.70 3.84
CA HIS A 112 13.69 2.17 2.46
C HIS A 112 15.02 2.28 1.68
N ARG A 113 16.16 2.55 2.35
CA ARG A 113 17.48 2.69 1.70
C ARG A 113 18.26 1.38 1.62
N LEU A 114 17.73 0.28 2.15
CA LEU A 114 18.41 -1.01 2.11
C LEU A 114 18.68 -1.41 0.66
N PRO A 115 19.94 -1.79 0.33
CA PRO A 115 20.38 -1.89 -1.07
C PRO A 115 19.74 -3.05 -1.83
N ALA A 116 19.37 -4.12 -1.14
CA ALA A 116 18.76 -5.31 -1.74
C ALA A 116 17.22 -5.32 -1.64
N LEU A 117 16.60 -4.29 -1.03
CA LEU A 117 15.16 -4.26 -0.82
C LEU A 117 14.43 -4.26 -2.16
N GLU A 118 13.62 -5.30 -2.38
CA GLU A 118 12.88 -5.53 -3.62
C GLU A 118 11.39 -5.32 -3.43
N SER A 119 10.81 -5.88 -2.36
CA SER A 119 9.37 -5.81 -2.12
C SER A 119 9.01 -5.41 -0.70
N VAL A 120 7.92 -4.65 -0.61
CA VAL A 120 7.25 -4.32 0.66
C VAL A 120 5.78 -4.66 0.53
N THR A 121 5.25 -5.42 1.50
CA THR A 121 3.83 -5.79 1.60
C THR A 121 3.24 -5.23 2.87
N LEU A 122 2.08 -4.61 2.77
CA LEU A 122 1.23 -4.13 3.85
C LEU A 122 -0.07 -4.92 3.77
N GLU A 123 -0.46 -5.62 4.84
CA GLU A 123 -1.66 -6.44 4.85
C GLU A 123 -2.42 -6.28 6.17
N ALA A 124 -3.74 -6.06 6.09
CA ALA A 124 -4.62 -5.99 7.25
C ALA A 124 -4.25 -4.90 8.28
N ILE A 125 -3.59 -3.83 7.84
CA ILE A 125 -3.18 -2.72 8.71
C ILE A 125 -3.98 -1.45 8.40
N GLN A 126 -4.12 -0.62 9.43
CA GLN A 126 -4.73 0.69 9.33
C GLN A 126 -3.74 1.79 9.69
N GLU A 127 -3.97 2.94 9.07
CA GLU A 127 -3.52 4.22 9.60
C GLU A 127 -4.68 4.87 10.37
N TYR A 128 -4.58 4.85 11.71
CA TYR A 128 -5.54 5.53 12.58
C TYR A 128 -4.83 6.65 13.33
N GLN A 129 -5.19 7.91 13.03
CA GLN A 129 -4.58 9.09 13.64
C GLN A 129 -3.05 9.09 13.50
N ALA A 130 -2.51 8.90 12.28
CA ALA A 130 -1.07 8.91 12.08
C ALA A 130 -0.44 10.18 12.65
N ASN A 131 0.72 9.98 13.28
CA ASN A 131 1.55 11.10 13.74
C ASN A 131 2.45 11.63 12.62
N ARG A 132 2.50 10.96 11.46
CA ARG A 132 3.45 11.24 10.39
C ARG A 132 2.75 11.34 9.04
N TYR A 133 2.82 12.51 8.42
CA TYR A 133 2.32 12.77 7.07
C TYR A 133 3.41 13.27 6.11
N PHE A 134 4.68 13.10 6.48
CA PHE A 134 5.80 13.57 5.67
C PHE A 134 6.80 12.46 5.39
N PHE A 135 7.19 12.33 4.12
CA PHE A 135 8.30 11.49 3.70
C PHE A 135 9.00 12.07 2.47
N VAL A 136 10.34 12.02 2.43
CA VAL A 136 11.10 12.48 1.26
C VAL A 136 10.93 11.52 0.08
N PRO A 137 10.36 11.95 -1.06
CA PRO A 137 10.04 11.06 -2.17
C PRO A 137 11.29 10.61 -2.93
N ARG A 138 11.17 9.49 -3.66
CA ARG A 138 12.22 8.88 -4.48
C ARG A 138 13.51 8.56 -3.72
N THR A 139 13.38 8.10 -2.49
CA THR A 139 14.51 7.71 -1.63
C THR A 139 14.60 6.20 -1.47
N GLY A 140 13.48 5.48 -1.61
CA GLY A 140 13.36 4.05 -1.42
C GLY A 140 13.87 3.21 -2.59
N ASN A 141 14.43 2.03 -2.29
CA ASN A 141 14.93 1.09 -3.30
C ASN A 141 13.93 -0.02 -3.67
N MET A 142 12.83 -0.17 -2.94
CA MET A 142 11.79 -1.16 -3.25
C MET A 142 11.26 -0.97 -4.67
N LYS A 143 10.98 -2.07 -5.35
CA LYS A 143 10.45 -2.11 -6.73
C LYS A 143 9.02 -2.62 -6.79
N LYS A 144 8.61 -3.35 -5.77
CA LYS A 144 7.28 -3.95 -5.65
C LYS A 144 6.62 -3.48 -4.37
N LEU A 145 5.41 -2.97 -4.48
CA LEU A 145 4.61 -2.53 -3.36
C LEU A 145 3.26 -3.21 -3.42
N GLU A 146 2.90 -3.95 -2.37
CA GLU A 146 1.59 -4.57 -2.20
C GLU A 146 0.94 -3.98 -0.95
N ILE A 147 -0.23 -3.38 -1.11
CA ILE A 147 -1.06 -2.84 -0.02
C ILE A 147 -2.42 -3.49 -0.19
N THR A 148 -2.76 -4.44 0.66
CA THR A 148 -3.97 -5.25 0.49
C THR A 148 -4.74 -5.35 1.79
N HIS A 149 -6.06 -5.18 1.70
CA HIS A 149 -6.93 -5.22 2.86
C HIS A 149 -6.47 -4.24 3.94
N CYS A 150 -6.12 -3.02 3.54
CA CYS A 150 -5.70 -1.97 4.46
C CYS A 150 -6.76 -0.87 4.55
N ASP A 151 -6.68 -0.11 5.64
CA ASP A 151 -7.43 1.13 5.84
C ASP A 151 -6.44 2.29 5.89
N ILE A 152 -6.24 2.97 4.76
CA ILE A 152 -5.24 4.03 4.61
C ILE A 152 -5.85 5.16 3.77
N SER A 153 -5.68 6.40 4.25
CA SER A 153 -6.14 7.59 3.54
C SER A 153 -5.46 7.76 2.16
N GLY A 154 -6.19 8.36 1.21
CA GLY A 154 -5.67 8.60 -0.15
C GLY A 154 -4.40 9.46 -0.19
N HIS A 155 -4.28 10.42 0.72
CA HIS A 155 -3.09 11.25 0.88
C HIS A 155 -1.87 10.43 1.31
N LEU A 156 -2.03 9.57 2.34
CA LEU A 156 -0.93 8.74 2.81
C LEU A 156 -0.50 7.69 1.77
N LEU A 157 -1.46 7.09 1.05
CA LEU A 157 -1.16 6.22 -0.08
C LEU A 157 -0.31 6.93 -1.14
N ALA A 158 -0.64 8.17 -1.47
CA ALA A 158 0.15 8.97 -2.41
C ALA A 158 1.59 9.20 -1.92
N ILE A 159 1.78 9.45 -0.62
CA ILE A 159 3.12 9.54 -0.01
C ILE A 159 3.86 8.21 -0.15
N ILE A 160 3.25 7.09 0.26
CA ILE A 160 3.87 5.76 0.24
C ILE A 160 4.30 5.38 -1.19
N ILE A 161 3.44 5.58 -2.20
CA ILE A 161 3.72 5.32 -3.62
C ILE A 161 4.84 6.21 -4.16
N SER A 162 5.06 7.38 -3.56
CA SER A 162 6.11 8.33 -3.95
C SER A 162 7.49 8.02 -3.34
N ILE A 163 7.57 7.13 -2.35
CA ILE A 163 8.84 6.76 -1.68
C ILE A 163 9.82 6.07 -2.64
N PRO A 164 9.44 5.07 -3.44
CA PRO A 164 10.35 4.34 -4.32
C PRO A 164 10.97 5.21 -5.42
N LYS A 165 12.25 4.98 -5.71
CA LYS A 165 12.94 5.60 -6.85
C LYS A 165 12.36 5.16 -8.19
N THR A 166 12.11 3.86 -8.30
CA THR A 166 11.63 3.18 -9.51
C THR A 166 10.67 2.07 -9.09
N LEU A 167 9.38 2.38 -9.03
CA LEU A 167 8.34 1.38 -8.76
C LEU A 167 8.03 0.61 -10.06
N GLU A 168 8.11 -0.71 -10.02
CA GLU A 168 7.86 -1.61 -11.16
C GLU A 168 6.51 -2.32 -11.03
N GLU A 169 6.09 -2.67 -9.81
CA GLU A 169 4.83 -3.36 -9.55
C GLU A 169 4.09 -2.71 -8.36
N LEU A 170 2.84 -2.33 -8.58
CA LEU A 170 1.94 -1.87 -7.52
C LEU A 170 0.70 -2.74 -7.48
N LYS A 171 0.38 -3.27 -6.30
CA LYS A 171 -0.91 -3.85 -5.99
C LYS A 171 -1.55 -3.09 -4.83
N LEU A 172 -2.77 -2.62 -5.03
CA LEU A 172 -3.51 -1.80 -4.09
C LEU A 172 -4.96 -2.27 -4.02
N SER A 173 -5.35 -2.89 -2.92
CA SER A 173 -6.75 -3.19 -2.59
C SER A 173 -7.04 -2.79 -1.15
N LEU A 174 -8.17 -2.13 -0.92
CA LEU A 174 -8.53 -1.57 0.38
C LEU A 174 -9.85 -2.14 0.88
N GLY A 175 -9.99 -2.23 2.20
CA GLY A 175 -11.19 -2.77 2.83
C GLY A 175 -11.17 -4.26 3.20
N GLY A 176 -12.32 -4.74 3.65
CA GLY A 176 -12.54 -6.14 4.03
C GLY A 176 -12.38 -6.44 5.53
N LEU A 177 -11.99 -5.49 6.37
CA LEU A 177 -12.02 -5.65 7.84
C LEU A 177 -12.85 -4.52 8.49
N ARG A 178 -13.16 -4.68 9.78
CA ARG A 178 -13.92 -3.71 10.56
C ARG A 178 -13.10 -2.46 10.85
N TYR A 179 -13.77 -1.32 10.74
CA TYR A 179 -13.23 -0.01 11.08
C TYR A 179 -13.29 0.22 12.59
N THR A 180 -12.25 0.81 13.14
CA THR A 180 -12.14 1.06 14.59
C THR A 180 -13.10 2.15 15.07
N ASP A 181 -13.41 3.12 14.21
CA ASP A 181 -14.24 4.30 14.53
C ASP A 181 -15.54 4.37 13.70
N GLY A 182 -15.84 3.31 12.93
CA GLY A 182 -16.99 3.26 12.03
C GLY A 182 -16.84 4.14 10.77
N GLY A 183 -15.70 4.79 10.56
CA GLY A 183 -15.41 5.61 9.38
C GLY A 183 -14.69 4.82 8.29
N ARG A 184 -15.08 5.04 7.03
CA ARG A 184 -14.34 4.50 5.86
C ARG A 184 -13.31 5.50 5.36
N PRO A 185 -12.13 5.05 4.89
CA PRO A 185 -11.17 5.95 4.28
C PRO A 185 -11.75 6.54 2.99
N LEU A 186 -11.73 7.86 2.89
CA LEU A 186 -12.07 8.54 1.65
C LEU A 186 -10.84 8.53 0.73
N VAL A 187 -10.86 7.69 -0.30
CA VAL A 187 -9.76 7.62 -1.28
C VAL A 187 -10.23 8.20 -2.61
N ARG A 188 -9.57 9.28 -3.05
CA ARG A 188 -9.81 9.86 -4.37
C ARG A 188 -8.81 9.28 -5.38
N PRO A 189 -9.26 8.66 -6.48
CA PRO A 189 -8.35 8.04 -7.46
C PRO A 189 -7.27 8.98 -8.02
N HIS A 190 -7.57 10.29 -8.14
CA HIS A 190 -6.59 11.26 -8.64
C HIS A 190 -5.39 11.48 -7.71
N GLN A 191 -5.55 11.28 -6.40
CA GLN A 191 -4.42 11.36 -5.45
C GLN A 191 -3.40 10.26 -5.74
N ILE A 192 -3.89 9.05 -6.01
CA ILE A 192 -3.06 7.91 -6.42
C ILE A 192 -2.41 8.20 -7.78
N ALA A 193 -3.17 8.76 -8.73
CA ALA A 193 -2.67 9.14 -10.05
C ALA A 193 -1.50 10.13 -10.00
N LYS A 194 -1.59 11.16 -9.14
CA LYS A 194 -0.53 12.15 -8.92
C LYS A 194 0.77 11.45 -8.48
N ALA A 195 0.71 10.51 -7.54
CA ALA A 195 1.87 9.74 -7.10
C ALA A 195 2.41 8.82 -8.20
N LEU A 196 1.53 8.14 -8.95
CA LEU A 196 1.91 7.27 -10.05
C LEU A 196 2.55 8.01 -11.23
N ALA A 197 2.25 9.29 -11.43
CA ALA A 197 2.83 10.11 -12.50
C ALA A 197 4.37 10.12 -12.44
N ALA A 198 4.95 10.02 -11.25
CA ALA A 198 6.38 9.91 -11.02
C ALA A 198 6.98 8.58 -11.50
N GLN A 199 6.16 7.53 -11.65
CA GLN A 199 6.57 6.15 -11.93
C GLN A 199 6.22 5.70 -13.37
N LYS A 200 5.72 6.59 -14.23
CA LYS A 200 5.34 6.30 -15.63
C LYS A 200 6.40 5.55 -16.44
N GLY A 201 7.66 5.89 -16.19
CA GLY A 201 8.81 5.31 -16.90
C GLY A 201 9.30 3.98 -16.34
N SER A 202 8.77 3.48 -15.22
CA SER A 202 9.22 2.23 -14.59
C SER A 202 8.11 1.22 -14.31
N LEU A 203 6.86 1.66 -14.16
CA LEU A 203 5.75 0.80 -13.78
C LEU A 203 5.43 -0.20 -14.90
N ARG A 204 5.38 -1.49 -14.56
CA ARG A 204 5.17 -2.64 -15.46
C ARG A 204 3.87 -3.38 -15.18
N ALA A 205 3.47 -3.42 -13.91
CA ALA A 205 2.20 -3.99 -13.47
C ALA A 205 1.52 -3.05 -12.48
N LEU A 206 0.22 -2.82 -12.70
CA LEU A 206 -0.65 -2.07 -11.82
C LEU A 206 -1.91 -2.90 -11.57
N ASP A 207 -2.15 -3.25 -10.31
CA ASP A 207 -3.35 -3.93 -9.84
C ASP A 207 -4.02 -3.04 -8.78
N ILE A 208 -5.12 -2.37 -9.12
CA ILE A 208 -5.75 -1.39 -8.25
C ILE A 208 -7.26 -1.59 -8.15
N ASP A 209 -7.72 -1.91 -6.95
CA ASP A 209 -9.14 -2.05 -6.63
C ASP A 209 -9.50 -1.15 -5.45
N LEU A 210 -10.19 -0.05 -5.78
CA LEU A 210 -10.66 0.94 -4.81
C LEU A 210 -12.18 0.99 -4.72
N ASP A 211 -12.91 0.06 -5.35
CA ASP A 211 -14.38 0.10 -5.41
C ASP A 211 -15.04 0.12 -4.03
N PHE A 212 -14.37 -0.46 -3.04
CA PHE A 212 -14.87 -0.52 -1.66
C PHE A 212 -14.78 0.82 -0.91
N VAL A 213 -13.85 1.70 -1.30
CA VAL A 213 -13.49 2.93 -0.56
C VAL A 213 -13.74 4.22 -1.35
N VAL A 214 -13.91 4.13 -2.66
CA VAL A 214 -14.35 5.26 -3.49
C VAL A 214 -15.84 5.46 -3.22
N GLN A 215 -16.18 6.42 -2.37
CA GLN A 215 -17.57 6.73 -2.06
C GLN A 215 -18.33 7.20 -3.32
N ASP A 216 -19.51 6.60 -3.54
CA ASP A 216 -20.44 6.97 -4.62
C ASP A 216 -21.21 8.28 -4.37
N THR A 217 -20.79 9.09 -3.40
CA THR A 217 -21.64 10.17 -2.94
C THR A 217 -21.76 11.29 -4.01
N ILE A 218 -23.01 11.74 -4.22
CA ILE A 218 -23.41 12.99 -4.90
C ILE A 218 -22.85 14.22 -4.15
N ASN A 219 -21.99 14.00 -3.14
CA ASN A 219 -21.46 15.02 -2.26
C ASN A 219 -20.78 16.11 -3.08
N LYS A 220 -21.34 17.31 -3.00
CA LYS A 220 -20.67 18.57 -3.40
C LYS A 220 -19.29 18.72 -2.74
N TRP A 221 -19.07 18.01 -1.63
CA TRP A 221 -17.81 17.90 -0.89
C TRP A 221 -16.70 17.11 -1.62
N TRP A 222 -17.05 16.28 -2.62
CA TRP A 222 -16.08 15.62 -3.49
C TRP A 222 -15.48 16.60 -4.50
N ASP A 223 -16.30 17.55 -4.98
CA ASP A 223 -15.94 18.57 -5.96
C ASP A 223 -15.47 19.89 -5.32
N SER A 224 -15.67 20.08 -4.02
CA SER A 224 -15.13 21.23 -3.31
C SER A 224 -13.61 21.09 -3.28
N SER A 225 -12.95 22.09 -3.83
CA SER A 225 -11.50 22.29 -3.92
C SER A 225 -10.78 22.42 -2.57
N GLU A 226 -11.29 21.78 -1.51
CA GLU A 226 -10.61 21.67 -0.21
C GLU A 226 -9.42 20.70 -0.27
N ASP A 227 -9.00 20.29 -1.47
CA ASP A 227 -7.61 19.91 -1.72
C ASP A 227 -6.74 21.18 -1.55
N ASN A 228 -6.58 21.65 -0.32
CA ASN A 228 -5.36 22.29 0.15
C ASN A 228 -4.22 21.24 0.17
N ASP A 229 -4.10 20.46 -0.91
CA ASP A 229 -3.09 19.42 -1.21
C ASP A 229 -1.67 20.04 -1.35
N ASN A 230 -1.51 21.29 -0.91
CA ASN A 230 -0.49 22.21 -1.37
C ASN A 230 0.71 22.32 -0.42
N ASP A 231 0.82 21.46 0.58
CA ASP A 231 1.96 21.52 1.50
C ASP A 231 2.50 20.13 1.85
N ASN A 232 2.95 19.40 0.83
CA ASN A 232 3.84 18.25 1.04
C ASN A 232 5.28 18.70 1.41
N GLY A 233 5.45 19.99 1.73
CA GLY A 233 6.70 20.59 2.20
C GLY A 233 7.12 20.10 3.58
N GLY A 234 6.17 19.56 4.36
CA GLY A 234 6.36 19.14 5.76
C GLY A 234 6.43 20.35 6.70
N THR A 235 5.91 20.17 7.92
CA THR A 235 6.03 21.16 9.00
C THR A 235 7.37 21.01 9.74
N GLU A 236 7.71 21.98 10.59
CA GLU A 236 8.89 21.83 11.47
C GLU A 236 8.78 20.61 12.39
N SER A 237 7.57 20.28 12.86
CA SER A 237 7.34 19.05 13.65
C SER A 237 7.64 17.80 12.83
N ASP A 238 7.15 17.75 11.59
CA ASP A 238 7.43 16.63 10.69
C ASP A 238 8.93 16.42 10.49
N PHE A 239 9.70 17.50 10.37
CA PHE A 239 11.15 17.43 10.18
C PHE A 239 11.89 16.91 11.41
N ASP A 240 11.41 17.26 12.61
CA ASP A 240 11.95 16.73 13.87
C ASP A 240 11.61 15.25 14.03
N ASP A 241 10.36 14.84 13.76
CA ASP A 241 9.91 13.44 13.82
C ASP A 241 10.60 12.55 12.79
N TYR A 242 10.89 13.10 11.61
CA TYR A 242 11.71 12.46 10.57
C TYR A 242 13.18 12.35 10.99
N GLY A 243 13.66 13.24 11.87
CA GLY A 243 15.05 13.39 12.29
C GLY A 243 15.89 14.20 11.29
N ARG A 244 16.42 15.34 11.73
CA ARG A 244 17.11 16.33 10.90
C ARG A 244 18.28 15.76 10.07
N ASP A 245 19.13 14.92 10.66
CA ASP A 245 20.27 14.31 9.95
C ASP A 245 19.83 13.35 8.84
N ARG A 246 18.76 12.59 9.12
CA ARG A 246 18.15 11.66 8.17
C ARG A 246 17.47 12.43 7.04
N LEU A 247 16.71 13.48 7.38
CA LEU A 247 16.08 14.38 6.43
C LEU A 247 17.12 14.98 5.46
N ALA A 248 18.23 15.50 5.97
CA ALA A 248 19.31 16.03 5.14
C ALA A 248 19.90 14.93 4.22
N SER A 249 20.11 13.74 4.76
CA SER A 249 20.64 12.59 4.02
C SER A 249 19.70 12.08 2.92
N ASP A 250 18.39 12.22 3.12
CA ASP A 250 17.36 11.79 2.17
C ASP A 250 17.08 12.88 1.13
N ARG A 251 17.04 14.15 1.52
CA ARG A 251 16.97 15.28 0.57
C ARG A 251 18.18 15.34 -0.38
N ALA A 252 19.33 14.82 0.03
CA ALA A 252 20.52 14.73 -0.81
C ALA A 252 20.41 13.70 -1.95
N ILE A 253 19.54 12.69 -1.82
CA ILE A 253 19.37 11.62 -2.84
C ILE A 253 17.97 11.57 -3.45
N GLY A 254 16.98 12.10 -2.73
CA GLY A 254 15.60 12.19 -3.15
C GLY A 254 15.42 13.29 -4.18
N SER A 255 14.20 13.36 -4.73
CA SER A 255 13.85 14.45 -5.63
C SER A 255 13.20 15.58 -4.86
N LYS A 256 13.45 16.83 -5.27
CA LYS A 256 12.62 17.98 -4.90
C LYS A 256 11.25 17.96 -5.60
N HIS A 257 10.85 16.84 -6.19
CA HIS A 257 9.52 16.71 -6.76
C HIS A 257 8.51 16.85 -5.62
N GLU A 258 8.09 18.09 -5.39
CA GLU A 258 6.74 18.39 -4.92
C GLU A 258 5.83 17.47 -5.73
N ILE A 259 4.95 16.71 -5.07
CA ILE A 259 3.94 15.90 -5.77
C ILE A 259 3.25 16.88 -6.72
N GLY A 260 3.64 16.78 -8.00
CA GLY A 260 3.68 17.96 -8.84
C GLY A 260 2.29 18.50 -9.01
N ILE A 261 2.16 19.81 -8.78
CA ILE A 261 1.18 20.66 -9.42
C ILE A 261 1.44 20.54 -10.93
N SER A 262 0.95 19.46 -11.53
CA SER A 262 0.66 19.48 -12.96
C SER A 262 -0.61 20.31 -13.06
N GLU A 263 -0.43 21.61 -13.25
CA GLU A 263 -1.49 22.51 -13.69
C GLU A 263 -2.27 21.82 -14.84
N ALA A 264 -3.61 21.83 -14.70
CA ALA A 264 -4.59 21.50 -15.74
C ALA A 264 -4.72 20.04 -16.26
N LYS A 265 -4.37 18.99 -15.50
CA LYS A 265 -4.92 17.65 -15.81
C LYS A 265 -6.29 17.47 -15.19
N GLU A 266 -7.33 17.44 -16.02
CA GLU A 266 -8.67 17.03 -15.60
C GLU A 266 -8.66 15.52 -15.37
N TYR A 267 -8.81 15.10 -14.11
CA TYR A 267 -8.93 13.68 -13.73
C TYR A 267 -10.40 13.24 -13.65
N GLY A 268 -11.35 14.17 -13.59
CA GLY A 268 -12.75 13.88 -13.29
C GLY A 268 -12.87 13.14 -11.94
N ARG A 269 -13.56 12.01 -11.93
CA ARG A 269 -13.64 11.08 -10.79
C ARG A 269 -12.80 9.81 -10.99
N THR A 270 -11.75 9.87 -11.82
CA THR A 270 -10.97 8.71 -12.28
C THR A 270 -9.51 8.79 -11.86
N ILE A 271 -8.75 7.72 -12.09
CA ILE A 271 -7.28 7.73 -12.00
C ILE A 271 -6.60 8.49 -13.16
N GLY A 272 -7.36 8.98 -14.13
CA GLY A 272 -6.84 9.68 -15.30
C GLY A 272 -6.29 8.75 -16.38
N SER A 273 -5.78 9.35 -17.46
CA SER A 273 -5.17 8.60 -18.56
C SER A 273 -3.85 7.94 -18.17
N LEU A 274 -3.74 6.64 -18.47
CA LEU A 274 -2.56 5.80 -18.29
C LEU A 274 -1.73 5.67 -19.59
N HIS A 275 -2.08 6.40 -20.64
CA HIS A 275 -1.45 6.29 -21.96
C HIS A 275 0.07 6.50 -21.92
N ASP A 276 0.54 7.41 -21.06
CA ASP A 276 1.97 7.76 -20.93
C ASP A 276 2.80 6.73 -20.15
N PHE A 277 2.20 5.66 -19.62
CA PHE A 277 2.91 4.63 -18.87
C PHE A 277 3.55 3.62 -19.84
N SER A 278 4.68 4.02 -20.43
CA SER A 278 5.30 3.34 -21.58
C SER A 278 5.76 1.90 -21.36
N HIS A 279 5.90 1.47 -20.10
CA HIS A 279 6.28 0.10 -19.74
C HIS A 279 5.14 -0.71 -19.13
N LEU A 280 3.95 -0.12 -18.93
CA LEU A 280 2.83 -0.81 -18.29
C LEU A 280 2.29 -1.88 -19.25
N ALA A 281 2.54 -3.14 -18.89
CA ALA A 281 2.14 -4.31 -19.65
C ALA A 281 0.93 -5.01 -19.03
N HIS A 282 0.77 -4.91 -17.70
CA HIS A 282 -0.32 -5.56 -16.97
C HIS A 282 -1.12 -4.53 -16.19
N LEU A 283 -2.41 -4.42 -16.49
CA LEU A 283 -3.35 -3.56 -15.78
C LEU A 283 -4.54 -4.38 -15.28
N SER A 284 -4.70 -4.44 -13.97
CA SER A 284 -5.94 -4.84 -13.32
C SER A 284 -6.48 -3.61 -12.60
N ILE A 285 -7.71 -3.23 -12.87
CA ILE A 285 -8.27 -2.00 -12.31
C ILE A 285 -9.77 -2.13 -12.11
N SER A 286 -10.27 -1.62 -11.00
CA SER A 286 -11.70 -1.58 -10.76
C SER A 286 -12.40 -0.54 -11.64
N VAL A 287 -13.63 -0.84 -12.05
CA VAL A 287 -14.35 -0.04 -13.05
C VAL A 287 -14.62 1.38 -12.56
N ILE A 288 -14.88 1.57 -11.26
CA ILE A 288 -15.08 2.90 -10.65
C ILE A 288 -13.77 3.70 -10.66
N THR A 289 -12.63 3.04 -10.38
CA THR A 289 -11.31 3.70 -10.41
C THR A 289 -10.94 4.15 -11.83
N LEU A 290 -11.31 3.34 -12.83
CA LEU A 290 -10.99 3.56 -14.24
C LEU A 290 -11.87 4.63 -14.90
N LEU A 291 -13.19 4.56 -14.70
CA LEU A 291 -14.18 5.38 -15.45
C LEU A 291 -14.95 6.37 -14.59
N GLY A 292 -14.90 6.21 -13.26
CA GLY A 292 -15.52 7.11 -12.29
C GLY A 292 -16.74 6.48 -11.60
N SER A 293 -17.16 7.10 -10.50
CA SER A 293 -18.30 6.66 -9.69
C SER A 293 -19.64 6.81 -10.42
N TYR A 294 -20.58 5.96 -10.04
CA TYR A 294 -21.94 5.93 -10.58
C TYR A 294 -22.94 6.60 -9.64
N ASP A 295 -24.15 6.83 -10.13
CA ASP A 295 -25.27 7.22 -9.29
C ASP A 295 -25.79 6.04 -8.45
N ASN A 296 -26.18 6.30 -7.20
CA ASN A 296 -26.62 5.27 -6.24
C ASN A 296 -28.10 4.88 -6.39
N TYR A 297 -28.61 4.83 -7.62
CA TYR A 297 -30.01 4.48 -7.89
C TYR A 297 -30.19 2.99 -8.19
N GLU A 298 -31.30 2.60 -8.82
CA GLU A 298 -31.47 1.27 -9.39
C GLU A 298 -30.86 1.20 -10.79
N PRO A 299 -30.32 0.05 -11.23
CA PRO A 299 -29.87 -0.13 -12.60
C PRO A 299 -30.95 0.23 -13.64
N PRO A 300 -30.60 0.81 -14.80
CA PRO A 300 -29.24 1.09 -15.25
C PRO A 300 -28.65 2.34 -14.58
N TYR A 301 -27.48 2.16 -13.96
CA TYR A 301 -26.69 3.22 -13.37
C TYR A 301 -26.13 4.17 -14.45
N ARG A 302 -25.76 5.38 -14.03
CA ARG A 302 -25.08 6.39 -14.86
C ARG A 302 -23.83 6.91 -14.19
N LEU A 303 -22.82 7.23 -14.99
CA LEU A 303 -21.63 7.92 -14.50
C LEU A 303 -22.02 9.30 -13.98
N LEU A 304 -21.59 9.63 -12.75
CA LEU A 304 -21.85 10.95 -12.16
C LEU A 304 -21.22 12.08 -12.97
N LYS A 305 -20.06 11.81 -13.56
CA LYS A 305 -19.38 12.66 -14.55
C LYS A 305 -18.75 11.76 -15.61
N PRO A 306 -18.84 12.13 -16.90
CA PRO A 306 -18.12 11.39 -17.94
C PRO A 306 -16.61 11.50 -17.68
N PRO A 307 -15.83 10.43 -17.95
CA PRO A 307 -14.38 10.51 -17.86
C PRO A 307 -13.85 11.55 -18.87
N PRO A 308 -12.76 12.25 -18.53
CA PRO A 308 -12.18 13.30 -19.39
C PRO A 308 -11.42 12.72 -20.60
N PHE A 309 -11.63 11.44 -20.91
CA PHE A 309 -10.93 10.70 -21.97
C PHE A 309 -11.82 9.58 -22.50
N ARG A 310 -11.42 9.05 -23.66
CA ARG A 310 -11.94 7.78 -24.18
C ARG A 310 -11.09 6.65 -23.65
N LEU A 311 -11.69 5.60 -23.10
CA LEU A 311 -10.97 4.48 -22.50
C LEU A 311 -9.88 3.92 -23.43
N VAL A 312 -10.20 3.65 -24.69
CA VAL A 312 -9.24 3.08 -25.66
C VAL A 312 -8.03 3.98 -25.91
N ASP A 313 -8.17 5.31 -25.76
CA ASP A 313 -7.08 6.28 -25.91
C ASP A 313 -6.31 6.53 -24.61
N ALA A 314 -6.91 6.15 -23.48
CA ALA A 314 -6.33 6.33 -22.15
C ALA A 314 -5.48 5.14 -21.71
N LEU A 315 -5.60 3.98 -22.36
CA LEU A 315 -4.77 2.80 -22.07
C LEU A 315 -3.41 2.92 -22.77
N PRO A 316 -2.33 2.41 -22.16
CA PRO A 316 -1.00 2.48 -22.76
C PRO A 316 -0.87 1.51 -23.95
N PRO A 317 -0.17 1.91 -25.02
CA PRO A 317 0.07 1.04 -26.18
C PRO A 317 0.98 -0.16 -25.86
N SER A 318 1.66 -0.14 -24.71
CA SER A 318 2.47 -1.25 -24.20
C SER A 318 1.64 -2.37 -23.55
N LEU A 319 0.34 -2.16 -23.35
CA LEU A 319 -0.49 -3.07 -22.57
C LEU A 319 -0.66 -4.44 -23.25
N GLU A 320 -0.40 -5.50 -22.49
CA GLU A 320 -0.52 -6.91 -22.91
C GLU A 320 -1.72 -7.60 -22.25
N TYR A 321 -2.06 -7.18 -21.03
CA TYR A 321 -3.14 -7.73 -20.21
C TYR A 321 -3.98 -6.60 -19.58
N LEU A 322 -5.31 -6.72 -19.71
CA LEU A 322 -6.29 -5.86 -19.05
C LEU A 322 -7.29 -6.72 -18.25
N CYS A 323 -7.52 -6.37 -16.99
CA CYS A 323 -8.62 -6.90 -16.18
C CYS A 323 -9.42 -5.74 -15.59
N ILE A 324 -10.75 -5.81 -15.73
CA ILE A 324 -11.66 -4.79 -15.19
C ILE A 324 -12.50 -5.43 -14.09
N TYR A 325 -12.24 -5.07 -12.82
CA TYR A 325 -13.03 -5.56 -11.69
C TYR A 325 -14.36 -4.82 -11.59
N GLY A 326 -15.41 -5.49 -11.13
CA GLY A 326 -16.71 -4.88 -10.84
C GLY A 326 -17.55 -4.53 -12.07
N TYR A 327 -17.05 -4.73 -13.30
CA TYR A 327 -17.84 -4.49 -14.51
C TYR A 327 -18.89 -5.59 -14.71
N ILE A 328 -20.13 -5.16 -15.00
CA ILE A 328 -21.24 -6.02 -15.37
C ILE A 328 -21.99 -5.38 -16.55
N ARG A 329 -22.01 -6.09 -17.69
CA ARG A 329 -22.68 -5.65 -18.92
C ARG A 329 -24.15 -5.33 -18.68
N GLY A 330 -24.63 -4.21 -19.19
CA GLY A 330 -26.04 -3.79 -19.12
C GLY A 330 -26.43 -3.09 -17.82
N GLN A 331 -25.55 -3.05 -16.81
CA GLN A 331 -25.81 -2.30 -15.58
C GLN A 331 -25.53 -0.81 -15.70
N ASN A 332 -24.60 -0.39 -16.57
CA ASN A 332 -24.28 1.01 -16.78
C ASN A 332 -24.00 1.27 -18.27
N PRO A 333 -24.94 1.88 -19.01
CA PRO A 333 -24.78 2.11 -20.45
C PRO A 333 -23.61 3.04 -20.80
N ASP A 334 -23.28 4.01 -19.94
CA ASP A 334 -22.15 4.92 -20.20
C ASP A 334 -20.81 4.15 -20.13
N THR A 335 -20.72 3.19 -19.21
CA THR A 335 -19.59 2.26 -19.10
C THR A 335 -19.57 1.27 -20.27
N ASP A 336 -20.72 0.71 -20.62
CA ASP A 336 -20.85 -0.21 -21.76
C ASP A 336 -20.37 0.43 -23.08
N ASP A 337 -20.70 1.71 -23.32
CA ASP A 337 -20.25 2.46 -24.49
C ASP A 337 -18.71 2.55 -24.57
N HIS A 338 -18.04 2.76 -23.42
CA HIS A 338 -16.57 2.76 -23.35
C HIS A 338 -15.96 1.38 -23.62
N ILE A 339 -16.58 0.31 -23.11
CA ILE A 339 -16.14 -1.07 -23.32
C ILE A 339 -16.36 -1.49 -24.78
N ASP A 340 -17.50 -1.16 -25.38
CA ASP A 340 -17.79 -1.45 -26.78
C ASP A 340 -16.81 -0.76 -27.72
N GLU A 341 -16.48 0.51 -27.44
CA GLU A 341 -15.45 1.21 -28.21
C GLU A 341 -14.07 0.53 -28.07
N LEU A 342 -13.68 0.17 -26.84
CA LEU A 342 -12.43 -0.53 -26.58
C LEU A 342 -12.34 -1.82 -27.40
N LEU A 343 -13.38 -2.65 -27.36
CA LEU A 343 -13.42 -3.91 -28.10
C LEU A 343 -13.36 -3.70 -29.62
N ALA A 344 -14.04 -2.69 -30.13
CA ALA A 344 -14.05 -2.36 -31.56
C ALA A 344 -12.69 -1.86 -32.08
N LYS A 345 -11.94 -1.11 -31.25
CA LYS A 345 -10.71 -0.42 -31.68
C LYS A 345 -9.40 -1.01 -31.12
N LYS A 346 -9.45 -1.99 -30.21
CA LYS A 346 -8.25 -2.56 -29.59
C LYS A 346 -7.22 -3.08 -30.60
N GLY A 347 -7.67 -3.65 -31.72
CA GLY A 347 -6.77 -4.18 -32.76
C GLY A 347 -5.92 -3.11 -33.45
N GLU A 348 -6.41 -1.87 -33.52
CA GLU A 348 -5.70 -0.73 -34.10
C GLU A 348 -4.87 0.02 -33.05
N LYS A 349 -5.47 0.31 -31.89
CA LYS A 349 -4.89 1.22 -30.90
C LYS A 349 -4.04 0.53 -29.83
N LEU A 350 -4.30 -0.75 -29.57
CA LEU A 350 -3.65 -1.53 -28.51
C LEU A 350 -3.06 -2.82 -29.11
N PRO A 351 -2.06 -2.70 -30.01
CA PRO A 351 -1.57 -3.81 -30.83
C PRO A 351 -0.96 -4.96 -30.03
N LYS A 352 -0.56 -4.70 -28.77
CA LYS A 352 0.01 -5.71 -27.86
C LYS A 352 -1.02 -6.37 -26.96
N LEU A 353 -2.25 -5.85 -26.88
CA LEU A 353 -3.25 -6.31 -25.92
C LEU A 353 -3.79 -7.68 -26.35
N GLN A 354 -3.41 -8.71 -25.60
CA GLN A 354 -3.75 -10.10 -25.89
C GLN A 354 -4.94 -10.57 -25.06
N ILE A 355 -4.98 -10.19 -23.78
CA ILE A 355 -5.95 -10.71 -22.82
C ILE A 355 -6.78 -9.57 -22.25
N ILE A 356 -8.10 -9.73 -22.30
CA ILE A 356 -9.07 -8.86 -21.62
C ILE A 356 -9.93 -9.75 -20.72
N LYS A 357 -9.96 -9.45 -19.42
CA LYS A 357 -10.81 -10.11 -18.41
C LYS A 357 -11.77 -9.11 -17.79
N GLY A 358 -12.86 -9.60 -17.21
CA GLY A 358 -13.88 -8.76 -16.58
C GLY A 358 -15.00 -8.33 -17.53
N VAL A 359 -14.84 -8.51 -18.85
CA VAL A 359 -15.84 -8.07 -19.87
C VAL A 359 -16.86 -9.15 -20.19
N ASP A 360 -16.40 -10.36 -20.57
CA ASP A 360 -17.29 -11.49 -20.87
C ASP A 360 -17.73 -12.23 -19.60
N GLU A 361 -16.79 -12.38 -18.66
CA GLU A 361 -17.01 -12.97 -17.35
C GLU A 361 -16.76 -11.92 -16.28
N HIS A 362 -17.74 -11.76 -15.39
CA HIS A 362 -17.63 -10.83 -14.27
C HIS A 362 -16.48 -11.27 -13.34
N VAL A 363 -15.56 -10.35 -13.06
CA VAL A 363 -14.52 -10.52 -12.05
C VAL A 363 -14.90 -9.64 -10.86
N PRO A 364 -15.20 -10.23 -9.68
CA PRO A 364 -15.62 -9.48 -8.51
C PRO A 364 -14.57 -8.44 -8.09
N SER A 365 -15.02 -7.24 -7.74
CA SER A 365 -14.23 -6.25 -7.02
C SER A 365 -14.29 -6.49 -5.50
N MET A 366 -13.46 -5.76 -4.75
CA MET A 366 -13.50 -5.73 -3.29
C MET A 366 -14.90 -5.39 -2.75
N ARG A 367 -15.65 -4.55 -3.47
CA ARG A 367 -17.04 -4.21 -3.13
C ARG A 367 -17.99 -5.37 -3.37
N ASP A 368 -17.81 -6.12 -4.45
CA ASP A 368 -18.63 -7.31 -4.72
C ASP A 368 -18.40 -8.42 -3.68
N VAL A 369 -17.16 -8.54 -3.19
CA VAL A 369 -16.76 -9.57 -2.22
C VAL A 369 -17.23 -9.24 -0.80
N PHE A 370 -17.04 -7.99 -0.35
CA PHE A 370 -17.28 -7.60 1.05
C PHE A 370 -18.55 -6.76 1.25
N GLY A 371 -19.25 -6.41 0.18
CA GLY A 371 -20.46 -5.61 0.22
C GLY A 371 -20.22 -4.13 0.53
N THR A 372 -21.28 -3.42 0.88
CA THR A 372 -21.27 -2.00 1.22
C THR A 372 -21.80 -1.72 2.62
N ASP A 373 -21.92 -2.72 3.48
CA ASP A 373 -22.42 -2.52 4.83
C ASP A 373 -21.33 -1.90 5.71
N ASP A 374 -21.68 -0.90 6.51
CA ASP A 374 -20.74 -0.26 7.45
C ASP A 374 -20.38 -1.19 8.61
N GLU A 375 -21.29 -2.12 8.93
CA GLU A 375 -21.12 -3.16 9.94
C GLU A 375 -21.34 -4.54 9.30
N PRO A 376 -20.38 -5.03 8.50
CA PRO A 376 -20.52 -6.32 7.85
C PRO A 376 -20.52 -7.46 8.88
N ASP A 377 -21.29 -8.51 8.57
CA ASP A 377 -21.24 -9.79 9.28
C ASP A 377 -19.81 -10.34 9.27
N VAL A 378 -19.42 -11.05 10.34
CA VAL A 378 -18.06 -11.59 10.50
C VAL A 378 -17.68 -12.53 9.35
N ASP A 379 -18.65 -13.28 8.82
CA ASP A 379 -18.43 -14.20 7.69
C ASP A 379 -18.16 -13.47 6.37
N ASN A 380 -18.52 -12.19 6.29
CA ASN A 380 -18.25 -11.30 5.16
C ASN A 380 -17.00 -10.45 5.38
N LEU A 381 -16.14 -10.81 6.32
CA LEU A 381 -14.84 -10.18 6.52
C LEU A 381 -13.73 -10.96 5.83
N TYR A 382 -12.67 -10.25 5.46
CA TYR A 382 -11.44 -10.81 4.98
C TYR A 382 -10.83 -11.73 6.04
N GLN A 383 -10.66 -12.99 5.68
CA GLN A 383 -9.92 -13.95 6.50
C GLN A 383 -8.43 -13.84 6.20
N ARG A 384 -7.67 -13.36 7.18
CA ARG A 384 -6.21 -13.24 7.07
C ARG A 384 -5.59 -14.60 6.78
N LYS A 385 -4.60 -14.62 5.89
CA LYS A 385 -3.82 -15.84 5.65
C LYS A 385 -3.00 -16.16 6.89
N THR A 386 -3.13 -17.39 7.39
CA THR A 386 -2.26 -17.88 8.46
C THR A 386 -0.81 -17.87 7.98
N LEU A 387 0.04 -17.16 8.70
CA LEU A 387 1.48 -17.16 8.46
C LEU A 387 2.12 -18.28 9.26
N ASP A 388 2.84 -19.14 8.57
CA ASP A 388 3.68 -20.16 9.18
C ASP A 388 4.98 -19.51 9.68
N LEU A 389 4.93 -19.03 10.92
CA LEU A 389 6.03 -18.36 11.62
C LEU A 389 6.89 -19.34 12.43
N ASP A 390 6.65 -20.64 12.31
CA ASP A 390 7.39 -21.66 13.04
C ASP A 390 8.81 -21.79 12.51
N TRP A 391 9.73 -22.13 13.42
CA TRP A 391 11.10 -22.45 13.06
C TRP A 391 11.14 -23.63 12.09
N LYS A 392 11.62 -23.37 10.87
CA LYS A 392 11.85 -24.44 9.89
C LYS A 392 13.11 -25.23 10.26
N PRO A 393 13.05 -26.57 10.27
CA PRO A 393 14.26 -27.38 10.41
C PRO A 393 15.20 -27.10 9.23
N VAL A 394 16.46 -26.82 9.54
CA VAL A 394 17.54 -26.58 8.56
C VAL A 394 18.16 -27.88 8.11
#